data_AF-A0A350PH21-F1
#
_entry.id   AF-A0A350PH21-F1
#
_cell.length_a   1.000
_cell.length_b   1.000
_cell.length_c   1.000
_cell.angle_alpha   90.00
_cell.angle_beta   90.00
_cell.angle_gamma   90.00
#
_symmetry.space_group_name_H-M   'P 1'
#
loop_
_entity.id
_entity.type
_entity.pdbx_description
1 polymer ?
#
loop_
_entity_poly.entity_id
_entity_poly.type
_entity_poly.pdbx_seq_one_letter_code
_entity_poly.pdbx_strand_id
1 'polypeptide(L)'
;MRAAQNKVDGIRDDGFIRFTFDTPDSEDALPLEGISGPGDSGGPALWFDGDQAYILGVSSHQNGRGMGKPEGVYDVYEFYTRVSEFTDWIETELKNNDIDLN
;
A
#
# COMPACT_ATOMS: atom_id res chain seq x y z
N MET A 1 11.91 11.70 6.57
CA MET A 1 11.99 10.29 6.14
C MET A 1 12.28 10.26 4.63
N ARG A 2 13.07 9.31 4.12
CA ARG A 2 13.16 9.06 2.67
C ARG A 2 12.20 7.91 2.37
N ALA A 3 11.07 8.20 1.75
CA ALA A 3 10.04 7.23 1.41
C ALA A 3 9.38 7.65 0.10
N ALA A 4 8.86 6.67 -0.65
CA ALA A 4 8.00 6.94 -1.77
C ALA A 4 6.66 7.53 -1.29
N GLN A 5 6.06 8.37 -2.12
CA GLN A 5 4.74 8.97 -1.90
C GLN A 5 3.84 8.54 -3.06
N ASN A 6 2.73 7.89 -2.74
CA ASN A 6 1.79 7.38 -3.74
C ASN A 6 0.38 7.88 -3.46
N LYS A 7 -0.43 7.95 -4.51
CA LYS A 7 -1.85 8.25 -4.42
C LYS A 7 -2.64 6.95 -4.36
N VAL A 8 -3.47 6.76 -3.33
CA VAL A 8 -4.50 5.72 -3.35
C VAL A 8 -5.51 6.09 -4.44
N ASP A 9 -5.56 5.31 -5.52
CA ASP A 9 -6.40 5.60 -6.69
C ASP A 9 -7.45 4.50 -6.95
N GLY A 10 -7.51 3.49 -6.08
CA GLY A 10 -8.45 2.38 -6.21
C GLY A 10 -8.64 1.65 -4.89
N ILE A 11 -9.88 1.22 -4.67
CA ILE A 11 -10.27 0.27 -3.64
C ILE A 11 -10.88 -0.91 -4.37
N ARG A 12 -10.46 -2.12 -4.03
CA ARG A 12 -10.93 -3.35 -4.68
C ARG A 12 -11.82 -4.15 -3.74
N ASP A 13 -12.76 -4.88 -4.33
CA ASP A 13 -13.70 -5.75 -3.62
C ASP A 13 -13.01 -6.94 -2.94
N ASP A 14 -11.78 -7.28 -3.35
CA ASP A 14 -10.93 -8.31 -2.74
C ASP A 14 -10.07 -7.79 -1.57
N GLY A 15 -10.36 -6.58 -1.07
CA GLY A 15 -9.76 -6.06 0.15
C GLY A 15 -8.39 -5.42 -0.04
N PHE A 16 -8.07 -4.98 -1.25
CA PHE A 16 -6.81 -4.26 -1.54
C PHE A 16 -7.06 -2.78 -1.84
N ILE A 17 -6.15 -1.93 -1.40
CA ILE A 17 -5.95 -0.60 -1.99
C ILE A 17 -4.96 -0.70 -3.14
N ARG A 18 -5.11 0.19 -4.12
CA ARG A 18 -4.28 0.27 -5.31
C ARG A 18 -3.50 1.58 -5.38
N PHE A 19 -2.27 1.48 -5.86
CA PHE A 19 -1.50 2.58 -6.42
C PHE A 19 -1.22 2.27 -7.91
N THR A 20 -1.22 3.28 -8.75
CA THR A 20 -0.63 3.20 -10.09
C THR A 20 0.80 3.76 -10.02
N PHE A 21 1.75 3.12 -10.67
CA PHE A 21 3.08 3.71 -10.86
C PHE A 21 3.07 4.53 -12.14
N ASP A 22 2.81 5.83 -12.02
CA ASP A 22 2.59 6.72 -13.15
C ASP A 22 3.89 6.97 -13.92
N THR A 23 3.79 7.08 -15.25
CA THR A 23 4.91 7.54 -16.07
C THR A 23 5.24 9.01 -15.75
N PRO A 24 6.48 9.47 -15.97
CA PRO A 24 6.86 10.86 -15.66
C PRO A 24 6.10 11.94 -16.43
N ASP A 25 5.42 11.59 -17.53
CA ASP A 25 4.57 12.47 -18.34
C ASP A 25 3.08 12.40 -17.96
N SER A 26 2.69 11.53 -17.04
CA SER A 26 1.33 11.48 -16.48
C SER A 26 1.04 12.74 -15.67
N GLU A 27 -0.16 13.29 -15.80
CA GLU A 27 -0.63 14.41 -14.98
C GLU A 27 -0.79 14.02 -13.50
N ASP A 28 -0.87 12.73 -13.22
CA ASP A 28 -1.06 12.16 -11.89
C ASP A 28 0.25 11.81 -11.17
N ALA A 29 1.40 11.87 -11.88
CA ALA A 29 2.70 11.50 -11.35
C ALA A 29 3.14 12.38 -10.17
N LEU A 30 3.59 11.75 -9.08
CA LEU A 30 4.10 12.45 -7.91
C LEU A 30 5.63 12.63 -7.99
N PRO A 31 6.19 13.74 -7.45
CA PRO A 31 7.64 13.99 -7.49
C PRO A 31 8.50 12.91 -6.79
N LEU A 32 7.91 12.19 -5.84
CA LEU A 32 8.55 11.13 -5.07
C LEU A 32 7.79 9.79 -5.20
N GLU A 33 7.17 9.56 -6.35
CA GLU A 33 6.47 8.30 -6.58
C GLU A 33 7.41 7.11 -6.63
N GLY A 34 6.92 5.95 -6.20
CA GLY A 34 7.69 4.72 -6.23
C GLY A 34 6.89 3.55 -5.69
N ILE A 35 7.22 2.36 -6.16
CA ILE A 35 6.55 1.10 -5.82
C ILE A 35 7.49 0.17 -5.07
N SER A 36 6.90 -0.82 -4.40
CA SER A 36 7.64 -1.88 -3.72
C SER A 36 8.52 -2.66 -4.70
N GLY A 37 9.70 -3.04 -4.27
CA GLY A 37 10.51 -4.07 -4.94
C GLY A 37 10.36 -5.44 -4.26
N PRO A 38 10.95 -6.49 -4.85
CA PRO A 38 11.08 -7.77 -4.17
C PRO A 38 11.78 -7.61 -2.82
N GLY A 39 11.15 -8.10 -1.75
CA GLY A 39 11.64 -7.98 -0.37
C GLY A 39 10.96 -6.89 0.46
N ASP A 40 10.23 -5.97 -0.17
CA ASP A 40 9.43 -4.96 0.53
C ASP A 40 8.02 -5.47 0.90
N SER A 41 7.64 -6.66 0.41
CA SER A 41 6.38 -7.33 0.75
C SER A 41 6.20 -7.44 2.27
N GLY A 42 5.00 -7.10 2.76
CA GLY A 42 4.70 -6.98 4.18
C GLY A 42 4.98 -5.59 4.77
N GLY A 43 5.64 -4.69 4.03
CA GLY A 43 5.88 -3.32 4.47
C GLY A 43 4.60 -2.46 4.52
N PRO A 44 4.52 -1.46 5.41
CA PRO A 44 3.33 -0.64 5.57
C PRO A 44 3.22 0.49 4.54
N ALA A 45 2.02 0.73 4.03
CA ALA A 45 1.63 2.03 3.48
C ALA A 45 1.18 2.93 4.64
N LEU A 46 1.90 4.02 4.87
CA LEU A 46 1.64 4.95 5.97
C LEU A 46 0.89 6.19 5.47
N TRP A 47 -0.13 6.60 6.21
CA TRP A 47 -0.75 7.92 6.10
C TRP A 47 -0.43 8.74 7.34
N PHE A 48 -0.13 10.01 7.14
CA PHE A 48 0.24 10.91 8.21
C PHE A 48 -0.84 11.98 8.40
N ASP A 49 -1.40 12.05 9.61
CA ASP A 49 -2.23 13.17 10.07
C ASP A 49 -1.41 13.99 11.08
N GLY A 50 -0.79 15.07 10.58
CA GLY A 50 0.25 15.77 11.32
C GLY A 50 1.44 14.85 11.61
N ASP A 51 1.78 14.69 12.88
CA ASP A 51 2.88 13.82 13.34
C ASP A 51 2.47 12.36 13.57
N GLN A 52 1.15 12.06 13.50
CA GLN A 52 0.64 10.71 13.73
C GLN A 52 0.66 9.89 12.45
N ALA A 53 1.28 8.70 12.52
CA ALA A 53 1.27 7.72 11.43
C ALA A 53 0.14 6.70 11.62
N TYR A 54 -0.53 6.36 10.53
CA TYR A 54 -1.56 5.32 10.42
C TYR A 54 -1.15 4.31 9.35
N ILE A 55 -1.40 3.03 9.58
CA ILE A 55 -1.17 1.98 8.58
C ILE A 55 -2.44 1.85 7.75
N LEU A 56 -2.41 2.29 6.49
CA LEU A 56 -3.52 2.14 5.56
C LEU A 56 -3.56 0.75 4.92
N GLY A 57 -2.39 0.20 4.65
CA GLY A 57 -2.27 -1.08 3.97
C GLY A 57 -0.95 -1.78 4.22
N VAL A 58 -0.91 -3.07 3.89
CA VAL A 58 0.28 -3.93 3.97
C VAL A 58 0.66 -4.40 2.58
N SER A 59 1.89 -4.14 2.14
CA SER A 59 2.38 -4.47 0.78
C SER A 59 2.20 -5.96 0.52
N SER A 60 1.62 -6.30 -0.64
CA SER A 60 1.32 -7.68 -1.00
C SER A 60 1.96 -8.05 -2.32
N HIS A 61 1.53 -7.43 -3.42
CA HIS A 61 1.97 -7.80 -4.75
C HIS A 61 1.71 -6.70 -5.77
N GLN A 62 2.41 -6.81 -6.90
CA GLN A 62 2.19 -5.99 -8.07
C GLN A 62 1.41 -6.78 -9.13
N ASN A 63 0.61 -6.10 -9.95
CA ASN A 63 0.01 -6.68 -11.15
C ASN A 63 0.66 -6.14 -12.43
N GLY A 64 1.95 -6.48 -12.64
CA GLY A 64 2.59 -6.24 -13.95
C GLY A 64 2.20 -7.30 -14.98
N ARG A 65 2.25 -8.57 -14.57
CA ARG A 65 2.04 -9.73 -15.47
C ARG A 65 0.66 -9.76 -16.11
N GLY A 66 -0.40 -9.41 -15.38
CA GLY A 66 -1.76 -9.31 -15.92
C GLY A 66 -1.90 -8.19 -16.96
N MET A 67 -0.95 -7.25 -17.00
CA MET A 67 -0.84 -6.19 -17.99
C MET A 67 0.23 -6.47 -19.05
N GLY A 68 0.84 -7.65 -19.06
CA GLY A 68 1.92 -8.00 -19.99
C GLY A 68 3.23 -7.26 -19.74
N LYS A 69 3.42 -6.69 -18.54
CA LYS A 69 4.60 -5.92 -18.14
C LYS A 69 5.42 -6.66 -17.07
N PRO A 70 6.75 -6.47 -17.03
CA PRO A 70 7.55 -6.90 -15.89
C PRO A 70 7.18 -6.12 -14.61
N GLU A 71 7.70 -6.55 -13.47
CA GLU A 71 7.60 -5.80 -12.22
C GLU A 71 8.56 -4.61 -12.21
N GLY A 72 8.22 -3.55 -11.46
CA GLY A 72 9.10 -2.39 -11.30
C GLY A 72 9.11 -1.39 -12.45
N VAL A 73 8.11 -1.40 -13.35
CA VAL A 73 8.01 -0.46 -14.49
C VAL A 73 6.74 0.38 -14.41
N TYR A 74 6.71 1.50 -15.12
CA TYR A 74 5.54 2.38 -15.16
C TYR A 74 4.27 1.72 -15.76
N ASP A 75 3.12 2.31 -15.41
CA ASP A 75 1.74 1.83 -15.57
C ASP A 75 1.54 0.38 -15.14
N VAL A 76 2.10 0.04 -13.99
CA VAL A 76 1.74 -1.16 -13.24
C VAL A 76 0.92 -0.77 -12.02
N TYR A 77 0.13 -1.73 -11.51
CA TYR A 77 -0.64 -1.55 -10.29
C TYR A 77 0.05 -2.23 -9.14
N GLU A 78 0.20 -1.49 -8.05
CA GLU A 78 0.70 -2.00 -6.79
C GLU A 78 -0.46 -2.20 -5.82
N PHE A 79 -0.52 -3.34 -5.15
CA PHE A 79 -1.62 -3.71 -4.26
C PHE A 79 -1.14 -3.93 -2.83
N TYR A 80 -1.81 -3.23 -1.92
CA TYR A 80 -1.62 -3.35 -0.49
C TYR A 80 -2.92 -3.86 0.13
N THR A 81 -2.84 -4.87 0.99
CA THR A 81 -3.99 -5.37 1.74
C THR A 81 -4.52 -4.23 2.62
N ARG A 82 -5.79 -3.87 2.46
CA ARG A 82 -6.42 -2.74 3.15
C ARG A 82 -6.64 -3.10 4.62
N VAL A 83 -5.96 -2.41 5.53
CA VAL A 83 -6.00 -2.72 6.97
C VAL A 83 -7.42 -2.64 7.54
N SER A 84 -8.26 -1.72 7.04
CA SER A 84 -9.63 -1.56 7.52
C SER A 84 -10.52 -2.80 7.31
N GLU A 85 -10.16 -3.71 6.41
CA GLU A 85 -10.89 -4.96 6.19
C GLU A 85 -10.60 -6.03 7.26
N PHE A 86 -9.54 -5.85 8.03
CA PHE A 86 -9.04 -6.83 9.00
C PHE A 86 -9.06 -6.32 10.44
N THR A 87 -9.74 -5.21 10.72
CA THR A 87 -9.76 -4.58 12.06
C THR A 87 -10.23 -5.55 13.14
N ASP A 88 -11.32 -6.29 12.88
CA ASP A 88 -11.88 -7.24 13.85
C ASP A 88 -10.89 -8.35 14.20
N TRP A 89 -10.19 -8.88 13.19
CA TRP A 89 -9.16 -9.90 13.38
C TRP A 89 -7.96 -9.32 14.15
N ILE A 90 -7.45 -8.15 13.74
CA ILE A 90 -6.32 -7.48 14.40
C ILE A 90 -6.64 -7.24 15.88
N GLU A 91 -7.80 -6.66 16.19
CA GLU A 91 -8.22 -6.40 17.56
C GLU A 91 -8.33 -7.69 18.38
N THR A 92 -8.84 -8.77 17.77
CA THR A 92 -8.94 -10.07 18.42
C THR A 92 -7.56 -10.63 18.75
N GLU A 93 -6.62 -10.59 17.82
CA GLU A 93 -5.25 -11.08 18.05
C GLU A 93 -4.51 -10.25 19.09
N LEU A 94 -4.65 -8.91 19.07
CA LEU A 94 -3.99 -8.06 20.06
C LEU A 94 -4.51 -8.32 21.47
N LYS A 95 -5.83 -8.47 21.64
CA LYS A 95 -6.45 -8.87 22.92
C LYS A 95 -5.95 -10.23 23.39
N ASN A 96 -5.83 -11.21 22.48
CA ASN A 96 -5.33 -12.55 22.82
C ASN A 96 -3.86 -12.56 23.25
N ASN A 97 -3.09 -11.54 22.87
CA ASN A 97 -1.66 -11.41 23.16
C ASN A 97 -1.37 -10.36 24.26
N ASP A 98 -2.38 -9.96 25.04
CA ASP A 98 -2.28 -8.95 26.11
C ASP A 98 -1.69 -7.59 25.64
N ILE A 99 -1.97 -7.20 24.40
CA ILE A 99 -1.63 -5.87 23.86
C ILE A 99 -2.89 -5.01 23.84
N ASP A 100 -2.94 -3.98 24.69
CA ASP A 100 -4.02 -2.98 24.70
C ASP A 100 -3.72 -1.84 23.71
N LEU A 101 -4.74 -1.43 22.95
CA LEU A 101 -4.66 -0.33 21.99
C LEU A 101 -5.13 1.01 22.57
N ASN A 102 -5.54 1.03 23.85
CA ASN A 102 -6.05 2.22 24.55
C ASN A 102 -5.03 2.85 25.51
#